data_AF-A0A382ET63-F1
#
_entry.id   AF-A0A382ET63-F1
#
_cell.length_a   1.000
_cell.length_b   1.000
_cell.length_c   1.000
_cell.angle_alpha   90.00
_cell.angle_beta   90.00
_cell.angle_gamma   90.00
#
_symmetry.space_group_name_H-M   'P 1'
#
loop_
_entity.id
_entity.type
_entity.pdbx_description
1 polymer ?
#
loop_
_entity_poly.entity_id
_entity_poly.type
_entity_poly.pdbx_seq_one_letter_code
_entity_poly.pdbx_strand_id
1 'polypeptide(L)'
;SLHECVFNDKHQLRNKVSTMDIAKMLIDYGFHPPTVYFPLIVKGALMIEPTETESKETLDEFIKAMKQIAELAETKPEVFHDSPQMPVVSRPDETTAARNPKLRWKPVN
;
A
#
# COMPACT_ATOMS: atom_id res chain seq x y z
N SER A 1 -15.59 16.57 14.46
CA SER A 1 -14.54 15.54 14.58
C SER A 1 -14.04 15.25 13.18
N LEU A 2 -12.75 15.47 12.92
CA LEU A 2 -12.03 15.09 11.71
C LEU A 2 -10.73 14.45 12.20
N HIS A 3 -10.72 13.12 12.34
CA HIS A 3 -9.59 12.33 12.87
C HIS A 3 -8.91 11.50 11.77
N GLU A 4 -9.49 11.50 10.57
CA GLU A 4 -9.02 10.76 9.40
C GLU A 4 -9.14 11.61 8.13
N CYS A 5 -8.45 11.20 7.06
CA CYS A 5 -8.57 11.81 5.74
C CYS A 5 -8.44 10.77 4.62
N VAL A 6 -9.06 11.04 3.47
CA VAL A 6 -9.07 10.13 2.31
C VAL A 6 -8.35 10.78 1.13
N PHE A 7 -7.35 10.08 0.60
CA PHE A 7 -6.66 10.40 -0.65
C PHE A 7 -7.10 9.45 -1.78
N ASN A 8 -6.69 9.75 -3.03
CA ASN A 8 -6.85 8.85 -4.16
C ASN A 8 -5.59 8.81 -5.05
N ASP A 9 -5.53 7.82 -5.93
CA ASP A 9 -4.39 7.54 -6.83
C ASP A 9 -4.53 8.19 -8.22
N LYS A 10 -5.45 9.14 -8.41
CA LYS A 10 -5.79 9.70 -9.73
C LYS A 10 -4.57 10.21 -10.50
N HIS A 11 -3.60 10.81 -9.81
CA HIS A 11 -2.40 11.35 -10.44
C HIS A 11 -1.40 10.26 -10.80
N GLN A 12 -1.22 9.27 -9.92
CA GLN A 12 -0.29 8.15 -10.01
C GLN A 12 -0.73 7.12 -11.07
N LEU A 13 -2.04 6.93 -11.25
CA LEU A 13 -2.59 6.04 -12.27
C LEU A 13 -2.16 6.39 -13.70
N ARG A 14 -1.83 7.67 -13.98
CA ARG A 14 -1.28 8.10 -15.29
C ARG A 14 0.05 7.41 -15.59
N ASN A 15 0.80 7.04 -14.55
CA ASN A 15 2.05 6.32 -14.63
C ASN A 15 1.90 4.83 -14.31
N LYS A 16 0.66 4.31 -14.33
CA LYS A 16 0.30 2.92 -14.02
C LYS A 16 0.61 2.49 -12.58
N VAL A 17 0.74 3.43 -11.66
CA VAL A 17 0.89 3.16 -10.22
C VAL A 17 -0.50 3.24 -9.57
N SER A 18 -0.97 2.12 -9.05
CA SER A 18 -2.27 2.03 -8.35
C SER A 18 -2.17 2.30 -6.85
N THR A 19 -3.30 2.50 -6.18
CA THR A 19 -3.37 2.53 -4.71
C THR A 19 -2.74 1.30 -4.05
N MET A 20 -2.94 0.11 -4.63
CA MET A 20 -2.33 -1.11 -4.09
C MET A 20 -0.80 -1.05 -4.20
N ASP A 21 -0.27 -0.48 -5.27
CA ASP A 21 1.17 -0.31 -5.43
C ASP A 21 1.75 0.66 -4.40
N ILE A 22 1.07 1.77 -4.12
CA ILE A 22 1.43 2.71 -3.05
C ILE A 22 1.42 2.01 -1.69
N ALA A 23 0.40 1.20 -1.42
CA ALA A 23 0.32 0.41 -0.19
C ALA A 23 1.46 -0.59 -0.08
N LYS A 24 1.83 -1.30 -1.14
CA LYS A 24 3.00 -2.19 -1.11
C LYS A 24 4.30 -1.42 -0.89
N MET A 25 4.46 -0.26 -1.51
CA MET A 25 5.65 0.59 -1.32
C MET A 25 5.78 1.06 0.14
N LEU A 26 4.68 1.43 0.82
CA LEU A 26 4.72 1.79 2.24
C LEU A 26 5.34 0.71 3.13
N ILE A 27 5.15 -0.58 2.78
CA ILE A 27 5.76 -1.70 3.50
C ILE A 27 7.28 -1.65 3.41
N ASP A 28 7.84 -1.29 2.25
CA ASP A 28 9.29 -1.13 2.07
C ASP A 28 9.87 0.07 2.84
N TYR A 29 9.02 1.05 3.16
CA TYR A 29 9.34 2.16 4.05
C TYR A 29 9.14 1.83 5.54
N GLY A 30 8.76 0.60 5.88
CA GLY A 30 8.58 0.16 7.26
C GLY A 30 7.21 0.49 7.86
N PHE A 31 6.25 0.97 7.06
CA PHE A 31 4.90 1.28 7.53
C PHE A 31 3.90 0.20 7.16
N HIS A 32 3.00 -0.11 8.09
CA HIS A 32 1.77 -0.81 7.73
C HIS A 32 0.92 0.13 6.87
N PRO A 33 0.42 -0.32 5.70
CA PRO A 33 -0.39 0.55 4.85
C PRO A 33 -1.71 0.91 5.54
N PRO A 34 -2.24 2.12 5.30
CA PRO A 34 -3.54 2.50 5.80
C PRO A 34 -4.66 1.74 5.06
N THR A 35 -5.92 2.02 5.39
CA THR A 35 -7.06 1.41 4.69
C THR A 35 -7.04 1.78 3.20
N VAL A 36 -7.11 0.78 2.32
CA VAL A 36 -7.19 0.96 0.86
C VAL A 36 -8.55 0.56 0.31
N TYR A 37 -8.96 1.20 -0.78
CA TYR A 37 -10.20 0.93 -1.53
C TYR A 37 -11.49 1.09 -0.72
N PHE A 38 -11.44 1.79 0.41
CA PHE A 38 -12.60 2.23 1.18
C PHE A 38 -12.40 3.69 1.63
N PRO A 39 -13.45 4.54 1.62
CA PRO A 39 -14.84 4.26 1.23
C PRO A 39 -15.02 4.06 -0.29
N LEU A 40 -16.00 3.24 -0.68
CA LEU A 40 -16.22 2.83 -2.09
C LEU A 40 -16.57 3.99 -3.04
N ILE A 41 -17.03 5.13 -2.50
CA ILE A 41 -17.34 6.34 -3.28
C ILE A 41 -16.08 7.08 -3.76
N VAL A 42 -14.89 6.72 -3.25
CA VAL A 42 -13.60 7.28 -3.69
C VAL A 42 -12.84 6.19 -4.45
N LYS A 43 -12.69 6.37 -5.76
CA LYS A 43 -11.89 5.45 -6.58
C LYS A 43 -10.43 5.52 -6.15
N GLY A 44 -9.81 4.36 -5.91
CA GLY A 44 -8.42 4.28 -5.46
C GLY A 44 -8.20 4.89 -4.07
N ALA A 45 -9.21 4.81 -3.19
CA ALA A 45 -9.15 5.39 -1.85
C ALA A 45 -7.94 4.90 -1.04
N LEU A 46 -7.27 5.83 -0.40
CA LEU A 46 -6.24 5.61 0.63
C LEU A 46 -6.65 6.43 1.85
N MET A 47 -7.23 5.78 2.86
CA MET A 47 -7.84 6.42 4.02
C MET A 47 -6.93 6.29 5.24
N ILE A 48 -6.39 7.42 5.69
CA ILE A 48 -5.37 7.51 6.75
C ILE A 48 -6.00 8.06 8.02
N GLU A 49 -5.84 7.32 9.12
CA GLU A 49 -6.21 7.70 10.48
C GLU A 49 -5.01 7.41 11.40
N PRO A 50 -4.32 8.44 11.92
CA PRO A 50 -3.15 8.23 12.77
C PRO A 50 -3.49 7.88 14.23
N THR A 51 -4.69 8.21 14.71
CA THR A 51 -5.09 8.23 16.13
C THR A 51 -4.29 9.22 16.99
N GLU A 52 -4.74 9.46 18.22
CA GLU A 52 -4.13 10.42 19.14
C GLU A 52 -2.86 9.92 19.83
N THR A 53 -2.57 8.63 19.76
CA THR A 53 -1.44 8.02 20.48
C THR A 53 -0.12 8.08 19.72
N GLU A 54 -0.17 8.32 18.41
CA GLU A 54 1.05 8.44 17.60
C GLU A 54 1.77 9.76 17.86
N SER A 55 3.10 9.70 17.94
CA SER A 55 3.90 10.89 18.18
C SER A 55 4.00 11.77 16.93
N LYS A 56 4.33 13.05 17.12
CA LYS A 56 4.57 13.96 16.00
C LYS A 56 5.70 13.45 15.09
N GLU A 57 6.73 12.85 15.68
CA GLU A 57 7.87 12.30 14.96
C GLU A 57 7.43 11.17 14.02
N THR A 58 6.59 10.24 14.49
CA THR A 58 6.03 9.17 13.63
C THR A 58 5.22 9.76 12.47
N LEU A 59 4.40 10.79 12.74
CA LEU A 59 3.62 11.46 11.68
C LEU A 59 4.53 12.12 10.64
N ASP A 60 5.59 12.81 11.07
CA ASP A 60 6.54 13.44 10.18
C ASP A 60 7.28 12.42 9.31
N GLU A 61 7.66 11.27 9.88
CA GLU A 61 8.30 10.18 9.14
C GLU A 61 7.34 9.54 8.12
N PHE A 62 6.08 9.31 8.49
CA PHE A 62 5.06 8.83 7.56
C PHE A 62 4.80 9.81 6.42
N ILE A 63 4.68 11.11 6.72
CA ILE A 63 4.52 12.18 5.71
C ILE A 63 5.74 12.21 4.78
N LYS A 64 6.95 12.06 5.32
CA LYS A 64 8.19 12.00 4.52
C LYS A 64 8.17 10.81 3.57
N ALA A 65 7.80 9.62 4.05
CA ALA A 65 7.65 8.43 3.21
C ALA A 65 6.61 8.68 2.10
N MET A 66 5.42 9.18 2.44
CA MET A 66 4.36 9.49 1.46
C MET A 66 4.82 10.47 0.37
N LYS A 67 5.59 11.50 0.71
CA LYS A 67 6.15 12.45 -0.26
C LYS A 67 7.15 11.78 -1.20
N GLN A 68 8.05 10.96 -0.66
CA GLN A 68 9.03 10.22 -1.47
C GLN A 68 8.36 9.20 -2.39
N ILE A 69 7.33 8.52 -1.91
CA ILE A 69 6.53 7.59 -2.71
C ILE A 69 5.82 8.35 -3.84
N ALA A 70 5.24 9.51 -3.57
CA ALA A 70 4.61 10.33 -4.61
C ALA A 70 5.62 10.76 -5.69
N GLU A 71 6.83 11.17 -5.30
CA GLU A 71 7.92 11.53 -6.23
C GLU A 71 8.40 10.31 -7.04
N LEU A 72 8.56 9.15 -6.42
CA LEU A 72 8.93 7.91 -7.11
C LEU A 72 7.87 7.51 -8.13
N ALA A 73 6.58 7.68 -7.82
CA ALA A 73 5.51 7.37 -8.75
C ALA A 73 5.54 8.24 -10.01
N GLU A 74 6.16 9.42 -9.94
CA GLU A 74 6.39 10.31 -11.08
C GLU A 74 7.68 10.03 -11.82
N THR A 75 8.76 9.73 -11.09
CA THR A 75 10.12 9.66 -11.64
C THR A 75 10.57 8.25 -12.02
N LYS A 76 10.11 7.23 -11.30
CA LYS A 76 10.51 5.82 -11.43
C LYS A 76 9.32 4.86 -11.14
N PRO A 77 8.21 4.98 -11.88
CA PRO A 77 7.00 4.19 -11.60
C PRO A 77 7.21 2.67 -11.69
N GLU A 78 8.19 2.21 -12.47
CA GLU A 78 8.49 0.79 -12.65
C GLU A 78 8.86 0.06 -11.35
N VAL A 79 9.48 0.75 -10.38
CA VAL A 79 9.93 0.13 -9.12
C VAL A 79 8.77 -0.33 -8.24
N PHE A 80 7.57 0.19 -8.48
CA PHE A 80 6.38 -0.12 -7.68
C PHE A 80 5.89 -1.55 -7.87
N HIS A 81 6.07 -2.12 -9.07
CA HIS A 81 5.59 -3.46 -9.38
C HIS A 81 6.43 -4.56 -8.71
N ASP A 82 7.68 -4.26 -8.38
CA ASP A 82 8.55 -5.15 -7.64
C ASP A 82 8.27 -5.08 -6.13
N SER A 83 7.82 -3.95 -5.60
CA SER A 83 7.49 -3.78 -4.17
C SER A 83 6.36 -4.72 -3.70
N PRO A 84 6.39 -5.32 -2.48
CA PRO A 84 7.38 -5.10 -1.43
C PRO A 84 8.58 -6.06 -1.55
N GLN A 85 9.76 -5.54 -1.19
CA GLN A 85 11.06 -6.21 -1.22
C GLN A 85 11.64 -6.47 0.18
N MET A 86 11.24 -5.69 1.20
CA MET A 86 11.74 -5.88 2.58
C MET A 86 11.24 -7.18 3.24
N PRO A 87 9.97 -7.61 3.11
CA PRO A 87 9.48 -8.83 3.73
C PRO A 87 10.05 -10.10 3.07
N VAL A 88 10.06 -11.22 3.82
CA VAL A 88 10.49 -12.54 3.30
C VAL A 88 9.62 -13.04 2.15
N VAL A 89 8.36 -12.60 2.09
CA VAL A 89 7.38 -12.98 1.06
C VAL A 89 6.93 -11.73 0.31
N SER A 90 7.04 -11.76 -1.01
CA SER A 90 6.60 -10.69 -1.91
C SER A 90 5.10 -10.81 -2.24
N ARG A 91 4.65 -10.17 -3.33
CA ARG A 91 3.24 -10.21 -3.76
C ARG A 91 2.78 -11.66 -4.03
N PRO A 92 1.77 -12.16 -3.30
CA PRO A 92 1.19 -13.47 -3.61
C PRO A 92 0.49 -13.46 -4.97
N ASP A 93 0.49 -14.59 -5.66
CA ASP A 93 -0.38 -14.79 -6.82
C ASP A 93 -1.82 -15.06 -6.35
N GLU A 94 -2.54 -13.97 -6.08
CA GLU A 94 -3.93 -13.99 -5.65
C GLU A 94 -4.85 -14.64 -6.70
N THR A 95 -4.52 -14.52 -8.00
CA THR A 95 -5.32 -15.10 -9.08
C THR A 95 -5.26 -16.62 -9.02
N THR A 96 -4.06 -17.18 -8.93
CA THR A 96 -3.88 -18.63 -8.80
C THR A 96 -4.42 -19.13 -7.47
N ALA A 97 -4.20 -18.39 -6.37
CA ALA A 97 -4.73 -18.77 -5.06
C ALA A 97 -6.27 -18.85 -5.06
N ALA A 98 -6.95 -17.90 -5.71
CA ALA A 98 -8.41 -17.89 -5.83
C ALA A 98 -8.94 -19.01 -6.75
N ARG A 99 -8.22 -19.31 -7.84
CA ARG A 99 -8.64 -20.35 -8.81
C ARG A 99 -8.28 -21.77 -8.40
N ASN A 100 -7.18 -21.96 -7.66
CA ASN A 100 -6.64 -23.26 -7.24
C ASN A 100 -6.30 -23.26 -5.74
N PRO A 101 -7.29 -23.13 -4.84
CA PRO A 101 -7.05 -22.91 -3.43
C PRO A 101 -6.46 -24.15 -2.74
N LYS A 102 -5.32 -23.97 -2.05
CA LYS A 102 -4.71 -24.98 -1.16
C LYS A 102 -5.11 -24.69 0.28
N LEU A 103 -6.29 -25.19 0.68
CA LEU A 103 -6.92 -24.85 1.97
C LEU A 103 -6.39 -25.64 3.18
N ARG A 104 -5.58 -26.67 2.95
CA ARG A 104 -4.93 -27.44 4.02
C ARG A 104 -3.56 -27.91 3.58
N TRP A 105 -2.67 -28.04 4.55
CA TRP A 105 -1.39 -28.70 4.34
C TRP A 105 -1.60 -30.19 4.00
N LYS A 106 -0.75 -30.73 3.13
CA LYS A 106 -0.68 -32.16 2.82
C LYS A 106 0.78 -32.58 2.91
N PRO A 107 1.11 -33.68 3.62
CA PRO A 107 2.47 -34.20 3.64
C PRO A 107 2.90 -34.58 2.22
N VAL A 108 4.19 -34.41 1.94
CA VAL A 108 4.82 -34.96 0.72
C VAL A 108 5.10 -36.43 1.02
N ASN A 109 4.49 -37.34 0.24
CA ASN A 109 4.75 -38.77 0.32
C ASN A 109 6.11 -39.13 -0.27
#